data_AF-A0A3R7FQU9-F1
#
_entry.id   AF-A0A3R7FQU9-F1
#
_cell.length_a   1.000
_cell.length_b   1.000
_cell.length_c   1.000
_cell.angle_alpha   90.00
_cell.angle_beta   90.00
_cell.angle_gamma   90.00
#
_symmetry.space_group_name_H-M   'P 1'
#
loop_
_entity.id
_entity.type
_entity.pdbx_description
1 polymer ?
#
loop_
_entity_poly.entity_id
_entity_poly.type
_entity_poly.pdbx_seq_one_letter_code
_entity_poly.pdbx_strand_id
1 'polypeptide(L)'
;MVREGYESVEFWLGRLRPSTAVTNRYHFERFMAWMRVNGGEFAGFTPDELVEFQIGASGRDRFKILDLVQRYVNSLRGRHGTKVKVYSTIRSFFLHNRAELPRDRSFKIKGDRPKVVGSLTPEEIRQ
;
A
#
# COMPACT_ATOMS: atom_id res chain seq x y z
N MET A 1 14.60 24.14 4.39
CA MET A 1 14.58 22.70 4.70
C MET A 1 14.44 21.96 3.38
N VAL A 2 15.52 21.33 2.92
CA VAL A 2 15.50 20.50 1.71
C VAL A 2 14.54 19.35 1.98
N ARG A 3 13.42 19.27 1.26
CA ARG A 3 12.64 18.03 1.18
C ARG A 3 13.50 17.07 0.36
N GLU A 4 14.32 16.26 1.02
CA GLU A 4 14.91 15.10 0.37
C GLU A 4 13.76 14.12 0.07
N GLY A 5 13.28 14.17 -1.18
CA GLY A 5 12.33 13.19 -1.70
C GLY A 5 13.09 11.98 -2.22
N TYR A 6 12.66 10.78 -1.83
CA TYR A 6 13.18 9.53 -2.38
C TYR A 6 12.87 9.43 -3.87
N GLU A 7 13.87 9.06 -4.68
CA GLU A 7 13.75 9.04 -6.14
C GLU A 7 12.61 8.12 -6.59
N SER A 8 12.50 6.94 -5.99
CA SER A 8 11.45 5.96 -6.28
C SER A 8 10.04 6.49 -6.02
N VAL A 9 9.87 7.35 -5.02
CA VAL A 9 8.58 7.94 -4.64
C VAL A 9 8.20 9.05 -5.60
N GLU A 10 9.12 9.96 -5.92
CA GLU A 10 8.87 11.04 -6.87
C GLU A 10 8.59 10.50 -8.27
N PHE A 11 9.36 9.50 -8.71
CA PHE A 11 9.14 8.82 -9.99
C PHE A 11 7.78 8.13 -10.08
N TRP A 12 7.38 7.42 -9.02
CA TRP A 12 6.06 6.79 -8.95
C TRP A 12 4.93 7.81 -9.00
N LEU A 13 5.00 8.85 -8.17
CA LEU A 13 3.93 9.83 -8.04
C LEU A 13 3.81 10.74 -9.27
N GLY A 14 4.93 11.06 -9.93
CA GLY A 14 4.95 11.84 -11.18
C GLY A 14 4.22 11.15 -12.34
N ARG A 15 3.97 9.84 -12.26
CA ARG A 15 3.21 9.07 -13.26
C ARG A 15 1.71 8.98 -12.98
N LEU A 16 1.25 9.52 -11.85
CA LEU A 16 -0.15 9.46 -11.43
C LEU A 16 -0.83 10.81 -11.64
N ARG A 17 -2.16 10.78 -11.78
CA ARG A 17 -2.96 12.01 -11.70
C ARG A 17 -2.72 12.70 -10.35
N PRO A 18 -2.67 14.04 -10.26
CA PRO A 18 -2.33 14.75 -9.02
C PRO A 18 -3.18 14.34 -7.80
N SER A 19 -4.50 14.22 -7.97
CA SER A 19 -5.41 13.79 -6.89
C SER A 19 -5.14 12.35 -6.42
N THR A 20 -4.81 11.45 -7.35
CA THR A 20 -4.41 10.08 -7.05
C THR A 20 -3.06 10.03 -6.37
N ALA A 21 -2.10 10.87 -6.80
CA ALA A 21 -0.76 10.95 -6.22
C ALA A 21 -0.82 11.34 -4.74
N VAL A 22 -1.62 12.35 -4.37
CA VAL A 22 -1.81 12.76 -2.97
C VAL A 22 -2.34 11.62 -2.11
N THR A 23 -3.40 10.96 -2.56
CA THR A 23 -4.01 9.84 -1.83
C THR A 23 -3.05 8.64 -1.72
N ASN A 24 -2.31 8.34 -2.79
CA ASN A 24 -1.36 7.24 -2.79
C ASN A 24 -0.16 7.50 -1.89
N ARG A 25 0.38 8.73 -1.91
CA ARG A 25 1.45 9.18 -1.01
C ARG A 25 1.05 8.97 0.44
N TYR A 26 -0.14 9.43 0.84
CA TYR A 26 -0.65 9.24 2.20
C TYR A 26 -0.66 7.77 2.64
N HIS A 27 -1.18 6.86 1.81
CA HIS A 27 -1.24 5.44 2.15
C HIS A 27 0.15 4.81 2.22
N PHE A 28 1.08 5.22 1.35
CA PHE A 28 2.44 4.73 1.32
C PHE A 28 3.27 5.23 2.52
N GLU A 29 3.17 6.52 2.86
CA GLU A 29 3.84 7.08 4.04
C GLU A 29 3.37 6.40 5.34
N ARG A 30 2.08 6.06 5.43
CA ARG A 30 1.56 5.28 6.57
C ARG A 30 2.13 3.86 6.62
N PHE A 31 2.35 3.22 5.46
CA PHE A 31 3.04 1.94 5.40
C PHE A 31 4.49 2.07 5.88
N MET A 32 5.23 3.06 5.39
CA MET A 32 6.61 3.32 5.82
C MET A 32 6.71 3.61 7.32
N ALA A 33 5.80 4.41 7.86
CA ALA A 33 5.75 4.71 9.29
C ALA A 33 5.46 3.44 10.13
N TRP A 34 4.53 2.60 9.69
CA TRP A 34 4.25 1.31 10.36
C TRP A 34 5.44 0.36 10.26
N MET A 35 6.13 0.31 9.12
CA MET A 35 7.30 -0.52 8.86
C MET A 35 8.47 -0.16 9.77
N ARG A 36 8.69 1.11 10.07
CA ARG A 36 9.76 1.53 11.01
C ARG A 36 9.64 0.90 12.39
N VAL A 37 8.42 0.55 12.82
CA VAL A 37 8.16 -0.07 14.12
C VAL A 37 7.99 -1.59 14.01
N ASN A 38 7.39 -2.07 12.93
CA ASN A 38 6.95 -3.47 12.79
C ASN A 38 7.67 -4.23 11.67
N GLY A 39 8.65 -3.63 11.01
CA GLY A 39 9.27 -4.10 9.77
C GLY A 39 10.32 -5.20 9.96
N GLY A 40 10.81 -5.39 11.18
CA GLY A 40 11.91 -6.32 11.45
C GLY A 40 13.16 -5.90 10.69
N GLU A 41 13.68 -6.77 9.82
CA GLU A 41 14.86 -6.48 8.99
C GLU A 41 14.69 -5.24 8.10
N PHE A 42 13.45 -4.88 7.72
CA PHE A 42 13.16 -3.72 6.88
C PHE A 42 12.89 -2.42 7.65
N ALA A 43 12.96 -2.43 8.99
CA ALA A 43 12.57 -1.26 9.80
C ALA A 43 13.40 0.00 9.49
N GLY A 44 14.67 -0.17 9.12
CA GLY A 44 15.56 0.92 8.73
C GLY A 44 15.52 1.30 7.26
N PHE A 45 14.79 0.55 6.41
CA PHE A 45 14.87 0.74 4.97
C PHE A 45 14.12 2.00 4.52
N THR A 46 14.75 2.72 3.61
CA THR A 46 14.16 3.78 2.80
C THR A 46 13.33 3.20 1.65
N PRO A 47 12.45 3.99 1.02
CA PRO A 47 11.73 3.56 -0.19
C PRO A 47 12.64 3.10 -1.32
N ASP A 48 13.78 3.77 -1.52
CA ASP A 48 14.75 3.41 -2.56
C ASP A 48 15.43 2.07 -2.25
N GLU A 49 15.84 1.83 -1.00
CA GLU A 49 16.38 0.53 -0.57
C GLU A 49 15.37 -0.61 -0.67
N LEU A 50 14.07 -0.36 -0.44
CA LEU A 50 13.03 -1.37 -0.66
C LEU A 50 12.93 -1.77 -2.13
N VAL A 51 13.07 -0.81 -3.05
CA VAL A 51 13.06 -1.07 -4.49
C VAL A 51 14.29 -1.89 -4.88
N GLU A 52 15.48 -1.46 -4.46
CA GLU A 52 16.74 -2.16 -4.74
C GLU A 52 16.74 -3.59 -4.20
N PHE A 53 16.28 -3.77 -2.95
CA PHE A 53 16.11 -5.10 -2.38
C PHE A 53 15.21 -5.97 -3.25
N GLN A 54 14.04 -5.44 -3.67
CA GLN A 54 13.08 -6.22 -4.44
C GLN A 54 13.60 -6.58 -5.84
N ILE A 55 14.39 -5.70 -6.47
CA ILE A 55 15.02 -5.95 -7.77
C ILE A 55 16.07 -7.06 -7.64
N GLY A 56 16.89 -7.02 -6.59
CA GLY A 56 17.93 -8.04 -6.34
C GLY A 56 17.40 -9.35 -5.76
N ALA A 57 16.17 -9.37 -5.25
CA ALA A 57 15.62 -10.53 -4.55
C ALA A 57 15.35 -11.71 -5.51
N SER A 58 15.77 -12.90 -5.09
CA SER A 58 15.59 -14.15 -5.83
C SER A 58 15.01 -15.26 -4.94
N GLY A 59 14.62 -16.38 -5.54
CA GLY A 59 14.14 -17.55 -4.79
C GLY A 59 12.95 -17.23 -3.87
N ARG A 60 13.15 -17.39 -2.56
CA ARG A 60 12.13 -17.08 -1.54
C ARG A 60 12.16 -15.61 -1.10
N ASP A 61 13.29 -14.93 -1.21
CA ASP A 61 13.45 -13.55 -0.74
C ASP A 61 12.55 -12.57 -1.52
N ARG A 62 12.21 -12.88 -2.77
CA ARG A 62 11.27 -12.09 -3.59
C ARG A 62 9.87 -11.93 -2.96
N PHE A 63 9.53 -12.76 -1.97
CA PHE A 63 8.25 -12.71 -1.25
C PHE A 63 8.33 -11.91 0.06
N LYS A 64 9.53 -11.58 0.58
CA LYS A 64 9.67 -10.92 1.89
C LYS A 64 8.94 -9.57 1.97
N ILE A 65 9.09 -8.72 0.96
CA ILE A 65 8.37 -7.46 0.90
C ILE A 65 6.87 -7.69 0.69
N LEU A 66 6.49 -8.70 -0.10
CA LEU A 66 5.08 -9.05 -0.25
C LEU A 66 4.46 -9.42 1.10
N ASP A 67 5.11 -10.29 1.86
CA ASP A 67 4.66 -10.75 3.17
C ASP A 67 4.59 -9.59 4.18
N LEU A 68 5.56 -8.67 4.13
CA LEU A 68 5.56 -7.44 4.91
C LEU A 68 4.33 -6.57 4.59
N VAL A 69 4.05 -6.36 3.31
CA VAL A 69 2.88 -5.59 2.85
C VAL A 69 1.58 -6.27 3.26
N GLN A 70 1.49 -7.60 3.13
CA GLN A 70 0.32 -8.37 3.57
C GLN A 70 0.10 -8.28 5.09
N ARG A 71 1.18 -8.35 5.88
CA ARG A 71 1.15 -8.16 7.34
C ARG A 71 0.63 -6.77 7.70
N TYR A 72 1.13 -5.72 7.02
CA TYR A 72 0.61 -4.36 7.21
C TYR A 72 -0.89 -4.29 6.93
N VAL A 73 -1.34 -4.78 5.78
CA VAL A 73 -2.76 -4.75 5.37
C VAL A 73 -3.65 -5.50 6.37
N ASN A 74 -3.18 -6.62 6.91
CA ASN A 74 -3.90 -7.38 7.94
C ASN A 74 -3.99 -6.61 9.27
N SER A 75 -2.95 -5.85 9.63
CA SER A 75 -2.93 -5.04 10.86
C SER A 75 -3.89 -3.84 10.84
N LEU A 76 -4.27 -3.37 9.64
CA LEU A 76 -5.16 -2.22 9.50
C LEU A 76 -6.56 -2.50 10.08
N ARG A 77 -7.13 -1.49 10.72
CA ARG A 77 -8.56 -1.42 11.05
C ARG A 77 -9.30 -0.72 9.91
N GLY A 78 -10.42 -1.28 9.46
CA GLY A 78 -11.28 -0.68 8.44
C GLY A 78 -11.97 -1.66 7.50
N ARG A 79 -12.75 -1.07 6.59
CA ARG A 79 -13.52 -1.80 5.59
C ARG A 79 -12.60 -2.51 4.59
N HIS A 80 -13.11 -3.61 4.04
CA HIS A 80 -12.42 -4.40 3.01
C HIS A 80 -11.91 -3.54 1.84
N GLY A 81 -12.77 -2.66 1.29
CA GLY A 81 -12.40 -1.81 0.15
C GLY A 81 -11.22 -0.88 0.43
N THR A 82 -11.13 -0.32 1.64
CA THR A 82 -9.99 0.51 2.05
C THR A 82 -8.71 -0.30 2.11
N LYS A 83 -8.76 -1.51 2.69
CA LYS A 83 -7.59 -2.41 2.75
C LYS A 83 -7.12 -2.84 1.36
N VAL A 84 -8.05 -3.16 0.46
CA VAL A 84 -7.75 -3.46 -0.96
C VAL A 84 -7.08 -2.27 -1.64
N LYS A 85 -7.58 -1.05 -1.41
CA LYS A 85 -6.97 0.17 -1.96
C LYS A 85 -5.56 0.38 -1.44
N VAL A 86 -5.32 0.20 -0.13
CA VAL A 86 -3.97 0.30 0.45
C VAL A 86 -3.04 -0.73 -0.17
N TYR A 87 -3.49 -1.99 -0.26
CA TYR A 87 -2.71 -3.08 -0.86
C TYR A 87 -2.33 -2.78 -2.32
N SER A 88 -3.29 -2.35 -3.14
CA SER A 88 -3.03 -2.03 -4.55
C SER A 88 -2.17 -0.77 -4.73
N THR A 89 -2.33 0.24 -3.87
CA THR A 89 -1.48 1.42 -3.86
C THR A 89 -0.02 1.07 -3.55
N ILE A 90 0.26 0.27 -2.52
CA ILE A 90 1.65 -0.10 -2.20
C ILE A 90 2.24 -0.97 -3.30
N ARG A 91 1.47 -1.91 -3.86
CA ARG A 91 1.93 -2.69 -5.03
C ARG A 91 2.22 -1.81 -6.25
N SER A 92 1.47 -0.72 -6.46
CA SER A 92 1.73 0.14 -7.61
C SER A 92 3.03 0.91 -7.49
N PHE A 93 3.45 1.30 -6.28
CA PHE A 93 4.79 1.87 -6.05
C PHE A 93 5.89 0.97 -6.59
N PHE A 94 5.89 -0.31 -6.20
CA PHE A 94 6.85 -1.30 -6.67
C PHE A 94 6.75 -1.55 -8.18
N LEU A 95 5.54 -1.64 -8.72
CA LEU A 95 5.30 -1.82 -10.16
C LEU A 95 5.89 -0.67 -10.99
N HIS A 96 5.66 0.58 -10.59
CA HIS A 96 6.17 1.75 -11.33
C HIS A 96 7.69 1.83 -11.30
N ASN A 97 8.33 1.36 -10.22
CA ASN A 97 9.77 1.29 -10.06
C ASN A 97 10.39 0.00 -10.65
N ARG A 98 9.65 -0.76 -11.48
CA ARG A 98 10.11 -2.01 -12.11
C ARG A 98 10.53 -3.11 -11.12
N ALA A 99 10.05 -3.01 -9.89
CA ALA A 99 10.32 -3.94 -8.80
C ALA A 99 9.05 -4.75 -8.46
N GLU A 100 8.35 -5.28 -9.47
CA GLU A 100 7.01 -5.87 -9.27
C GLU A 100 7.02 -6.97 -8.19
N LEU A 101 6.13 -6.82 -7.19
CA LEU A 101 5.93 -7.83 -6.17
C LEU A 101 5.25 -9.09 -6.77
N PRO A 102 5.65 -10.30 -6.37
CA PRO A 102 5.03 -11.53 -6.83
C PRO A 102 3.51 -11.53 -6.63
N ARG A 103 2.82 -12.28 -7.49
CA ARG A 103 1.37 -12.50 -7.36
C ARG A 103 1.13 -13.63 -6.37
N ASP A 104 0.28 -13.37 -5.40
CA ASP A 104 -0.21 -14.37 -4.47
C ASP A 104 -1.74 -14.39 -4.50
N ARG A 105 -2.31 -15.49 -5.00
CA ARG A 105 -3.77 -15.70 -5.11
C ARG A 105 -4.38 -16.22 -3.81
N SER A 106 -3.54 -16.69 -2.88
CA SER A 106 -3.96 -17.25 -1.60
C SER A 106 -4.27 -16.15 -0.59
N PHE A 107 -3.65 -14.97 -0.70
CA PHE A 107 -3.91 -13.83 0.17
C PHE A 107 -5.37 -13.35 0.09
N LYS A 108 -6.10 -13.49 1.19
CA LYS A 108 -7.48 -13.02 1.36
C LYS A 108 -7.53 -11.86 2.33
N ILE A 109 -7.82 -10.66 1.81
CA ILE A 109 -8.00 -9.46 2.63
C ILE A 109 -9.33 -9.57 3.37
N LYS A 110 -9.30 -9.42 4.70
CA LYS A 110 -10.50 -9.40 5.55
C LYS A 110 -10.75 -7.99 6.10
N GLY A 111 -11.95 -7.47 5.88
CA GLY A 111 -12.42 -6.25 6.55
C GLY A 111 -12.96 -6.58 7.94
N ASP A 112 -12.74 -5.71 8.91
CA ASP A 112 -13.24 -5.86 10.29
C ASP A 112 -14.40 -4.90 10.61
N ARG A 113 -14.86 -4.12 9.63
CA ARG A 113 -16.06 -3.28 9.71
C ARG A 113 -17.00 -3.60 8.56
N PRO A 114 -18.32 -3.75 8.83
CA PRO A 114 -19.31 -3.97 7.79
C PRO A 114 -19.35 -2.78 6.81
N LYS A 115 -19.77 -3.06 5.59
CA LYS A 115 -20.04 -2.02 4.59
C LYS A 115 -21.23 -1.19 5.10
N VAL A 116 -21.13 0.13 5.06
CA VAL A 116 -22.33 0.97 5.23
C VAL A 116 -23.19 0.73 3.99
N VAL A 117 -24.27 -0.01 4.17
CA VAL A 117 -25.37 -0.06 3.22
C VAL A 117 -26.20 1.17 3.56
N GLY A 118 -26.24 2.15 2.67
CA GLY A 118 -27.17 3.27 2.84
C GLY A 118 -28.58 2.70 2.78
N SER A 119 -29.29 2.72 3.89
CA SER A 119 -30.74 2.47 3.93
C SER A 119 -31.45 3.75 3.52
N LEU A 120 -31.34 4.12 2.24
CA LEU A 120 -32.30 5.01 1.61
C LEU A 120 -33.23 4.11 0.83
N THR A 121 -34.35 3.75 1.44
CA THR A 121 -35.47 3.25 0.64
C THR A 121 -36.10 4.45 -0.07
N PRO A 122 -36.59 4.30 -1.31
CA PRO A 122 -37.25 5.39 -2.05
C PRO A 122 -38.55 5.92 -1.42
N GLU A 123 -38.99 5.40 -0.27
CA GLU A 123 -40.27 5.80 0.36
C GLU A 123 -40.23 7.16 1.08
N GLU A 124 -39.07 7.78 1.32
CA GLU A 124 -38.97 9.04 2.09
C GLU A 124 -38.94 10.33 1.24
N ILE A 125 -39.04 10.24 -0.10
CA ILE A 125 -39.08 11.43 -0.98
C ILE A 125 -40.51 11.73 -1.44
N ARG A 126 -41.38 12.10 -0.50
CA ARG A 126 -42.60 12.91 -0.75
C ARG A 126 -42.90 13.79 0.45
N GLN A 127 -42.44 15.04 0.39
CA GLN A 127 -43.08 16.19 1.02
C GLN A 127 -43.29 17.26 -0.06
#